data_AF-M0AZ25-F1
#
_entry.id   AF-M0AZ25-F1
#
_cell.length_a   1.000
_cell.length_b   1.000
_cell.length_c   1.000
_cell.angle_alpha   90.00
_cell.angle_beta   90.00
_cell.angle_gamma   90.00
#
_symmetry.space_group_name_H-M   'P 1'
#
loop_
_entity.id
_entity.type
_entity.pdbx_description
1 polymer ?
#
loop_
_entity_poly.entity_id
_entity_poly.type
_entity_poly.pdbx_seq_one_letter_code
_entity_poly.pdbx_strand_id
1 'polypeptide(L)'
;MGSEHEYDNSHLGVGTTVYTEDGEPLGDVRGFDEDGFYVTIRDGMEGLSVEHVRSGHEFGEAHLMWRCLECGEMGDLDQDLPEECPSCGTERENLYYWTED
;
A
#
# COMPACT_ATOMS: atom_id res chain seq x y z
N MET A 1 49.73 8.73 -16.58
CA MET A 1 48.75 8.72 -17.69
C MET A 1 48.17 7.33 -17.80
N GLY A 2 46.84 7.23 -17.76
CA GLY A 2 46.05 6.00 -17.97
C GLY A 2 45.94 5.16 -16.70
N SER A 3 44.77 4.91 -16.12
CA SER A 3 43.42 4.89 -16.69
C SER A 3 42.42 5.05 -15.55
N GLU A 4 41.73 6.19 -15.53
CA GLU A 4 40.49 6.35 -14.79
C GLU A 4 39.48 5.40 -15.43
N HIS A 5 39.06 4.39 -14.68
CA HIS A 5 37.93 3.56 -15.09
C HIS A 5 36.70 4.49 -15.06
N GLU A 6 36.35 5.01 -16.22
CA GLU A 6 35.06 5.63 -16.49
C GLU A 6 34.00 4.54 -16.26
N TYR A 7 33.51 4.45 -15.03
CA TYR A 7 32.23 3.84 -14.79
C TYR A 7 31.24 4.72 -15.53
N ASP A 8 30.80 4.27 -16.72
CA ASP A 8 29.51 4.67 -17.26
C ASP A 8 28.48 4.25 -16.21
N ASN A 9 28.32 5.09 -15.19
CA ASN A 9 27.18 5.06 -14.32
C ASN A 9 26.06 5.44 -15.26
N SER A 10 25.42 4.44 -15.86
CA SER A 10 24.14 4.61 -16.51
C SER A 10 23.25 5.28 -15.49
N HIS A 11 23.20 6.62 -15.57
CA HIS A 11 22.77 7.48 -14.49
C HIS A 11 21.26 7.42 -14.51
N LEU A 12 20.70 6.39 -13.87
CA LEU A 12 19.27 6.26 -13.66
C LEU A 12 18.83 7.55 -12.97
N GLY A 13 18.02 8.32 -13.68
CA GLY A 13 17.52 9.61 -13.24
C GLY A 13 16.01 9.58 -13.11
N VAL A 14 15.46 10.57 -12.43
CA VAL A 14 14.01 10.77 -12.42
C VAL A 14 13.56 11.03 -13.87
N GLY A 15 12.55 10.29 -14.32
CA GLY A 15 12.05 10.30 -15.70
C GLY A 15 12.71 9.29 -16.62
N THR A 16 13.67 8.48 -16.15
CA THR A 16 14.24 7.39 -16.95
C THR A 16 13.22 6.25 -17.09
N THR A 17 12.95 5.82 -18.31
CA THR A 17 12.08 4.66 -18.57
C THR A 17 12.81 3.35 -18.25
N VAL A 18 12.15 2.50 -17.49
CA VAL A 18 12.61 1.17 -17.08
C VAL A 18 11.91 0.12 -17.96
N TYR A 19 12.64 -0.93 -18.32
CA TYR A 19 12.17 -1.99 -19.19
C TYR A 19 12.33 -3.36 -18.51
N THR A 20 11.48 -4.32 -18.86
CA THR A 20 11.65 -5.73 -18.51
C THR A 20 12.83 -6.34 -19.29
N GLU A 21 13.23 -7.56 -18.91
CA GLU A 21 14.25 -8.33 -19.65
C GLU A 21 13.82 -8.62 -21.10
N ASP A 22 12.52 -8.78 -21.34
CA ASP A 22 11.92 -8.91 -22.68
C ASP A 22 11.87 -7.59 -23.46
N GLY A 23 12.31 -6.48 -22.85
CA GLY A 23 12.35 -5.15 -23.47
C GLY A 23 11.01 -4.40 -23.42
N GLU A 24 10.08 -4.84 -22.58
CA GLU A 24 8.77 -4.20 -22.43
C GLU A 24 8.85 -3.01 -21.45
N PRO A 25 8.37 -1.80 -21.81
CA PRO A 25 8.59 -0.59 -21.01
C PRO A 25 7.68 -0.55 -19.77
N LEU A 26 8.21 -0.86 -18.59
CA LEU A 26 7.51 -0.85 -17.29
C LEU A 26 6.98 0.52 -16.85
N GLY A 27 7.76 1.58 -17.08
CA GLY A 27 7.39 2.93 -16.65
C GLY A 27 8.59 3.79 -16.30
N ASP A 28 8.36 4.95 -15.69
CA ASP A 28 9.41 5.95 -15.45
C ASP A 28 9.80 6.04 -13.98
N VAL A 29 11.10 6.21 -13.71
CA VAL A 29 11.62 6.40 -12.35
C VAL A 29 11.10 7.72 -11.78
N ARG A 30 10.49 7.70 -10.61
CA ARG A 30 9.95 8.88 -9.93
C ARG A 30 10.87 9.41 -8.83
N GLY A 31 11.72 8.56 -8.25
CA GLY A 31 12.57 8.96 -7.14
C GLY A 31 13.48 7.83 -6.66
N PHE A 32 14.36 8.20 -5.74
CA PHE A 32 15.39 7.36 -5.13
C PHE A 32 15.36 7.56 -3.61
N ASP A 33 15.75 6.53 -2.87
CA ASP A 33 15.99 6.55 -1.44
C ASP A 33 17.24 5.73 -1.10
N GLU A 34 17.61 5.62 0.18
CA GLU A 34 18.79 4.90 0.65
C GLU A 34 18.77 3.40 0.26
N ASP A 35 17.57 2.85 0.09
CA ASP A 35 17.35 1.43 -0.25
C ASP A 35 17.10 1.18 -1.75
N GLY A 36 16.90 2.20 -2.60
CA GLY A 36 16.64 1.97 -4.03
C GLY A 36 15.91 3.07 -4.78
N PHE A 37 15.04 2.68 -5.73
CA PHE A 37 14.29 3.62 -6.58
C PHE A 37 12.86 3.17 -6.85
N TYR A 38 11.99 4.14 -7.15
CA TYR A 38 10.56 3.93 -7.36
C TYR A 38 10.19 4.17 -8.82
N VAL A 39 9.39 3.28 -9.42
CA VAL A 39 8.91 3.37 -10.81
C VAL A 39 7.39 3.46 -10.84
N THR A 40 6.83 4.36 -11.66
CA THR A 40 5.38 4.42 -11.88
C THR A 40 5.01 3.47 -13.02
N ILE A 41 4.33 2.37 -12.71
CA ILE A 41 3.93 1.38 -13.72
C ILE A 41 2.81 1.97 -14.59
N ARG A 42 2.92 1.83 -15.92
CA ARG A 42 1.87 2.29 -16.85
C ARG A 42 0.65 1.36 -16.76
N ASP A 43 -0.54 1.93 -16.97
CA ASP A 43 -1.82 1.19 -16.97
C ASP A 43 -1.79 0.03 -17.98
N GLY A 44 -2.13 -1.18 -17.52
CA GLY A 44 -2.20 -2.38 -18.36
C GLY A 44 -0.97 -3.29 -18.38
N MET A 45 0.09 -3.00 -17.61
CA MET A 45 1.18 -3.95 -17.38
C MET A 45 0.97 -4.73 -16.09
N GLU A 46 0.77 -6.04 -16.24
CA GLU A 46 0.92 -7.04 -15.19
C GLU A 46 2.41 -7.21 -14.86
N GLY A 47 3.01 -6.19 -14.23
CA GLY A 47 4.17 -6.48 -13.39
C GLY A 47 3.77 -7.61 -12.45
N LEU A 48 4.67 -8.55 -12.14
CA LEU A 48 4.48 -9.42 -10.97
C LEU A 48 4.24 -8.48 -9.81
N SER A 49 2.97 -8.30 -9.50
CA SER A 49 2.52 -7.01 -9.03
C SER A 49 3.04 -6.84 -7.62
N VAL A 50 2.89 -5.64 -7.05
CA VAL A 50 2.96 -5.52 -5.60
C VAL A 50 1.93 -6.46 -4.90
N GLU A 51 1.06 -7.13 -5.64
CA GLU A 51 0.25 -8.28 -5.21
C GLU A 51 1.08 -9.56 -4.96
N HIS A 52 2.25 -9.73 -5.59
CA HIS A 52 3.15 -10.89 -5.38
C HIS A 52 4.00 -10.75 -4.11
N VAL A 53 4.51 -9.56 -3.78
CA VAL A 53 5.14 -9.32 -2.45
C VAL A 53 4.08 -9.34 -1.32
N ARG A 54 2.81 -9.18 -1.68
CA ARG A 54 1.64 -9.38 -0.83
C ARG A 54 1.03 -10.78 -0.94
N SER A 55 1.66 -11.74 -1.64
CA SER A 55 1.18 -13.13 -1.74
C SER A 55 1.47 -13.96 -0.49
N GLY A 56 1.37 -13.32 0.68
CA GLY A 56 1.25 -13.96 1.99
C GLY A 56 0.05 -13.49 2.78
N HIS A 57 -0.80 -12.60 2.24
CA HIS A 57 -2.04 -12.23 2.92
C HIS A 57 -3.05 -11.70 1.90
N GLU A 58 -4.27 -12.22 1.94
CA GLU A 58 -5.47 -11.55 1.47
C GLU A 58 -5.49 -10.03 1.77
N PHE A 59 -4.95 -9.20 0.87
CA PHE A 59 -5.00 -7.74 1.03
C PHE A 59 -6.41 -7.26 0.71
N GLY A 60 -7.26 -7.21 1.74
CA GLY A 60 -8.61 -6.68 1.64
C GLY A 60 -9.51 -6.90 2.85
N GLU A 61 -9.13 -7.72 3.83
CA GLU A 61 -9.87 -7.87 5.08
C GLU A 61 -9.03 -7.36 6.26
N ALA A 62 -8.74 -6.07 6.27
CA ALA A 62 -8.82 -5.43 7.58
C ALA A 62 -10.29 -5.54 7.96
N HIS A 63 -10.65 -6.54 8.77
CA HIS A 63 -11.95 -6.57 9.42
C HIS A 63 -12.05 -5.27 10.21
N LEU A 64 -12.61 -4.24 9.60
CA LEU A 64 -12.89 -2.99 10.27
C LEU A 64 -13.80 -3.37 11.43
N MET A 65 -13.48 -2.89 12.62
CA MET A 65 -14.32 -3.12 13.78
C MET A 65 -14.79 -1.78 14.30
N TRP A 66 -15.95 -1.78 14.92
CA TRP A 66 -16.39 -0.66 15.72
C TRP A 66 -16.22 -1.00 17.20
N ARG A 67 -16.00 0.04 18.01
CA ARG A 67 -15.98 -0.07 19.46
C ARG A 67 -16.85 1.01 20.09
N CYS A 68 -17.52 0.67 21.18
CA CYS A 68 -18.31 1.60 21.97
C CYS A 68 -17.45 2.34 23.01
N LEU A 69 -17.55 3.67 23.08
CA LEU A 69 -16.89 4.49 24.11
C LEU A 69 -17.44 4.20 25.51
N GLU A 70 -18.75 3.96 25.62
CA GLU A 70 -19.45 3.88 26.90
C GLU A 70 -19.26 2.53 27.59
N CYS A 71 -19.48 1.43 26.87
CA CYS A 71 -19.41 0.08 27.46
C CYS A 71 -18.22 -0.76 26.96
N GLY A 72 -17.50 -0.30 25.94
CA GLY A 72 -16.38 -1.04 25.36
C GLY A 72 -16.77 -2.22 24.46
N GLU A 73 -18.06 -2.42 24.17
CA GLU A 73 -18.54 -3.44 23.23
C GLU A 73 -17.88 -3.25 21.87
N MET A 74 -17.55 -4.35 21.21
CA MET A 74 -16.90 -4.37 19.91
C MET A 74 -17.70 -5.23 18.94
N GLY A 75 -17.70 -4.86 17.67
CA GLY A 75 -18.33 -5.66 16.64
C GLY A 75 -17.74 -5.41 15.27
N ASP A 76 -18.02 -6.33 14.35
CA ASP A 76 -17.60 -6.25 12.97
C ASP A 76 -18.27 -5.05 12.28
N LEU A 77 -17.48 -4.36 11.47
CA LEU A 77 -17.92 -3.25 10.64
C LEU A 77 -17.83 -3.64 9.17
N ASP A 78 -18.92 -4.21 8.67
CA ASP A 78 -19.00 -4.65 7.28
C ASP A 78 -19.23 -3.48 6.31
N GLN A 79 -20.13 -2.53 6.67
CA GLN A 79 -20.53 -1.42 5.78
C GLN A 79 -20.79 -0.09 6.54
N ASP A 80 -21.46 -0.10 7.69
CA ASP A 80 -21.81 1.11 8.48
C ASP A 80 -21.83 0.81 10.00
N LEU A 81 -21.76 1.87 10.81
CA LEU A 81 -21.85 1.83 12.27
C LEU A 81 -23.33 1.68 12.68
N PRO A 82 -23.68 0.83 13.67
CA PRO A 82 -25.07 0.72 14.12
C PRO A 82 -25.60 2.05 14.70
N GLU A 83 -26.90 2.29 14.59
CA GLU A 83 -27.55 3.53 15.09
C GLU A 83 -27.46 3.67 16.61
N GLU A 84 -27.38 2.53 17.32
CA GLU A 84 -27.22 2.44 18.76
C GLU A 84 -26.34 1.23 19.14
N CYS A 85 -25.66 1.30 20.28
CA CYS A 85 -24.89 0.18 20.78
C CYS A 85 -25.81 -0.97 21.22
N PRO A 86 -25.64 -2.21 20.72
CA PRO A 86 -26.50 -3.34 21.08
C PRO A 86 -26.40 -3.77 22.55
N SER A 87 -25.36 -3.34 23.25
CA SER A 87 -25.05 -3.75 24.62
C SER A 87 -25.55 -2.75 25.67
N CYS A 88 -25.40 -1.45 25.40
CA CYS A 88 -25.78 -0.38 26.34
C CYS A 88 -26.82 0.61 25.81
N GLY A 89 -27.18 0.55 24.52
CA GLY A 89 -28.17 1.44 23.90
C GLY A 89 -27.72 2.89 23.71
N THR A 90 -26.42 3.18 23.79
CA THR A 90 -25.91 4.54 23.52
C THR A 90 -26.01 4.88 22.04
N GLU A 91 -26.15 6.16 21.72
CA GLU A 91 -26.24 6.69 20.36
C GLU A 91 -24.97 6.42 19.53
N ARG A 92 -25.13 6.36 18.19
CA ARG A 92 -24.04 6.15 17.23
C ARG A 92 -22.83 7.08 17.41
N GLU A 93 -23.02 8.28 17.94
CA GLU A 93 -21.93 9.25 18.21
C GLU A 93 -20.92 8.72 19.24
N ASN A 94 -21.32 7.77 20.08
CA ASN A 94 -20.47 7.08 21.05
C ASN A 94 -19.85 5.78 20.50
N LEU A 95 -20.00 5.50 19.22
CA LEU A 95 -19.36 4.37 18.55
C LEU A 95 -18.26 4.91 17.61
N TYR A 96 -17.13 4.21 17.51
CA TYR A 96 -16.00 4.67 16.69
C TYR A 96 -15.31 3.51 15.97
N TYR A 97 -14.68 3.83 14.84
CA TYR A 97 -13.89 2.90 14.06
C TYR A 97 -12.58 2.56 14.78
N TRP A 98 -12.26 1.27 14.83
CA TRP A 98 -11.07 0.73 15.46
C TRP A 98 -10.48 -0.41 14.60
N THR A 99 -9.16 -0.42 14.48
CA THR A 99 -8.39 -1.50 13.89
C THR A 99 -7.55 -2.13 14.99
N GLU A 100 -7.63 -3.44 15.17
CA GLU A 100 -6.72 -4.14 16.10
C GLU A 100 -5.27 -4.04 15.57
N ASP A 101 -4.33 -3.67 16.45
CA ASP A 101 -2.87 -3.58 16.20
C ASP A 101 -2.21 -4.97 16.18
#